data_AF-A0A354G4A5-F1
#
_entry.id   AF-A0A354G4A5-F1
#
_cell.length_a   1.000
_cell.length_b   1.000
_cell.length_c   1.000
_cell.angle_alpha   90.00
_cell.angle_beta   90.00
_cell.angle_gamma   90.00
#
_symmetry.space_group_name_H-M   'P 1'
#
loop_
_entity.id
_entity.type
_entity.pdbx_description
1 polymer ?
#
loop_
_entity_poly.entity_id
_entity_poly.type
_entity_poly.pdbx_seq_one_letter_code
_entity_poly.pdbx_strand_id
1 'polypeptide(L)'
;MKTKIVVFIVVLFVLVATVGVVLAESYGESSCDHYIWVEYPGSLGESASWHTTDKAVLTTRLSSYSLVEKAFIIGHGDYTLAGVPASNTWGCYYTGGYYPPQSRVDEIVSSLSPAECVFVSEEGTITVNVPVNGSCVLPEPPSPTATPTVLPTEAVTVTVSPSPPATQTQTPTLELPPTATAIPVPSVLQGGVNTVEKWNGAGNGSNLSIVTGYAYDIVAVAYTEPGTPLNLRIGVDKENDPSIQKGTGTFSWNLAGYWNLVVTSDSSGVVEVVVHVSSVFWSPGKTHIVAAGYGDQTPESWTATVSNGMYQVFLPLVTR
;
A
#
# COMPACT_ATOMS: atom_id res chain seq x y z
N MET A 1 17.80 -49.29 -49.50
CA MET A 1 17.24 -47.93 -49.29
C MET A 1 16.27 -47.81 -48.09
N LYS A 2 15.65 -48.88 -47.57
CA LYS A 2 14.64 -48.77 -46.50
C LYS A 2 15.17 -48.53 -45.08
N THR A 3 16.35 -49.04 -44.72
CA THR A 3 16.86 -48.96 -43.33
C THR A 3 17.38 -47.58 -42.94
N LYS A 4 17.92 -46.79 -43.89
CA LYS A 4 18.46 -45.45 -43.61
C LYS A 4 17.37 -44.40 -43.37
N ILE A 5 16.19 -44.58 -43.97
CA ILE A 5 15.04 -43.68 -43.79
C ILE A 5 14.42 -43.86 -42.40
N VAL A 6 14.35 -45.11 -41.90
CA VAL A 6 13.82 -45.39 -40.55
C VAL A 6 14.71 -44.77 -39.46
N VAL A 7 16.04 -44.89 -39.60
CA VAL A 7 16.98 -44.26 -38.64
C VAL A 7 16.85 -42.74 -38.67
N PHE A 8 16.68 -42.14 -39.85
CA PHE A 8 16.52 -40.68 -39.95
C PHE A 8 15.20 -40.20 -39.31
N ILE A 9 14.10 -40.93 -39.48
CA ILE A 9 12.81 -40.60 -38.85
C ILE A 9 12.87 -40.78 -37.34
N VAL A 10 13.51 -41.85 -36.84
CA VAL A 10 13.68 -42.09 -35.40
C VAL A 10 14.59 -41.03 -34.78
N VAL A 11 15.70 -40.67 -35.42
CA VAL A 11 16.57 -39.59 -34.94
C VAL A 11 15.85 -38.25 -34.98
N LEU A 12 15.04 -37.96 -36.00
CA LEU A 12 14.23 -36.75 -36.07
C LEU A 12 13.15 -36.73 -34.97
N PHE A 13 12.46 -37.85 -34.71
CA PHE A 13 11.48 -37.94 -33.62
C PHE A 13 12.13 -37.80 -32.25
N VAL A 14 13.31 -38.39 -32.05
CA VAL A 14 14.08 -38.24 -30.80
C VAL A 14 14.63 -36.81 -30.69
N LEU A 15 15.04 -36.16 -31.78
CA LEU A 15 15.44 -34.74 -31.77
C LEU A 15 14.24 -33.82 -31.48
N VAL A 16 13.09 -34.04 -32.10
CA VAL A 16 11.88 -33.25 -31.83
C VAL A 16 11.39 -33.47 -30.40
N ALA A 17 11.50 -34.69 -29.87
CA ALA A 17 11.16 -35.01 -28.48
C ALA A 17 12.18 -34.47 -27.45
N THR A 18 13.46 -34.29 -27.82
CA THR A 18 14.50 -33.77 -26.91
C THR A 18 14.70 -32.26 -27.00
N VAL A 19 14.44 -31.64 -28.15
CA VAL A 19 14.48 -30.18 -28.34
C VAL A 19 13.14 -29.52 -27.95
N GLY A 20 12.05 -30.29 -27.91
CA GLY A 20 10.74 -29.84 -27.39
C GLY A 20 10.63 -29.76 -25.87
N VAL A 21 11.65 -30.18 -25.12
CA VAL A 21 11.77 -29.88 -23.69
C VAL A 21 12.55 -28.57 -23.54
N VAL A 22 12.01 -27.51 -24.12
CA VAL A 22 12.15 -26.21 -23.47
C VAL A 22 11.42 -26.42 -22.15
N LEU A 23 12.14 -26.37 -21.04
CA LEU A 23 11.55 -26.29 -19.71
C LEU A 23 10.66 -25.04 -19.71
N ALA A 24 9.41 -25.18 -20.14
CA ALA A 24 8.36 -24.27 -19.79
C ALA A 24 8.29 -24.40 -18.28
N GLU A 25 8.94 -23.49 -17.57
CA GLU A 25 8.72 -23.31 -16.14
C GLU A 25 7.20 -23.28 -15.97
N SER A 26 6.65 -24.29 -15.31
CA SER A 26 5.21 -24.46 -15.23
C SER A 26 4.68 -23.30 -14.39
N TYR A 27 4.11 -22.30 -15.05
CA TYR A 27 3.40 -21.23 -14.38
C TYR A 27 2.22 -21.83 -13.61
N GLY A 28 2.16 -21.55 -12.31
CA GLY A 28 1.08 -21.99 -11.45
C GLY A 28 0.74 -20.91 -10.44
N GLU A 29 -0.56 -20.64 -10.27
CA GLU A 29 -1.07 -19.70 -9.25
C GLU A 29 -1.54 -20.46 -8.01
N SER A 30 -1.28 -19.90 -6.84
CA SER A 30 -1.65 -20.46 -5.55
C SER A 30 -2.14 -19.37 -4.60
N SER A 31 -2.88 -19.79 -3.57
CA SER A 31 -3.33 -18.93 -2.46
C SER A 31 -3.95 -17.60 -2.91
N CYS A 32 -4.81 -17.64 -3.93
CA CYS A 32 -5.50 -16.47 -4.45
C CYS A 32 -6.60 -16.00 -3.50
N ASP A 33 -6.56 -14.73 -3.08
CA ASP A 33 -7.57 -14.13 -2.20
C ASP A 33 -7.53 -12.59 -2.26
N HIS A 34 -8.39 -11.98 -1.46
CA HIS A 34 -8.46 -10.56 -1.17
C HIS A 34 -7.42 -10.16 -0.11
N TYR A 35 -6.34 -9.49 -0.52
CA TYR A 35 -5.22 -9.10 0.33
C TYR A 35 -4.96 -7.59 0.34
N ILE A 36 -4.99 -6.99 1.53
CA ILE A 36 -4.51 -5.61 1.77
C ILE A 36 -3.06 -5.55 2.22
N TRP A 37 -2.47 -6.71 2.53
CA TRP A 37 -1.11 -6.82 3.01
C TRP A 37 -0.47 -8.09 2.46
N VAL A 38 0.79 -7.95 2.11
CA VAL A 38 1.59 -8.99 1.47
C VAL A 38 2.91 -9.11 2.21
N GLU A 39 3.16 -10.29 2.77
CA GLU A 39 4.51 -10.73 3.11
C GLU A 39 5.06 -11.54 1.94
N TYR A 40 6.16 -11.09 1.37
CA TYR A 40 6.96 -11.86 0.45
C TYR A 40 8.00 -12.67 1.25
N PRO A 41 8.21 -13.96 0.92
CA PRO A 41 7.67 -14.69 -0.23
C PRO A 41 6.42 -15.55 0.08
N GLY A 42 5.56 -15.07 0.98
CA GLY A 42 4.39 -15.81 1.45
C GLY A 42 4.75 -17.11 2.17
N SER A 43 3.76 -17.97 2.38
CA SER A 43 3.93 -19.28 3.04
C SER A 43 4.68 -20.32 2.18
N LEU A 44 4.95 -20.04 0.90
CA LEU A 44 5.47 -20.99 -0.09
C LEU A 44 6.77 -20.58 -0.79
N GLY A 45 7.32 -19.38 -0.57
CA GLY A 45 8.53 -18.96 -1.29
C GLY A 45 8.25 -18.42 -2.71
N GLU A 46 7.04 -17.93 -2.96
CA GLU A 46 6.50 -17.63 -4.29
C GLU A 46 6.42 -16.10 -4.53
N SER A 47 6.65 -15.68 -5.78
CA SER A 47 6.33 -14.32 -6.26
C SER A 47 4.84 -14.11 -6.33
N ALA A 48 4.38 -12.86 -6.35
CA ALA A 48 2.94 -12.64 -6.38
C ALA A 48 2.52 -11.41 -7.19
N SER A 49 1.27 -11.43 -7.63
CA SER A 49 0.64 -10.38 -8.42
C SER A 49 -0.68 -9.99 -7.80
N TRP A 50 -0.97 -8.71 -7.78
CA TRP A 50 -2.15 -8.13 -7.15
C TRP A 50 -2.74 -7.05 -8.03
N HIS A 51 -4.02 -6.79 -7.85
CA HIS A 51 -4.66 -5.62 -8.39
C HIS A 51 -5.56 -4.97 -7.36
N THR A 52 -5.71 -3.66 -7.49
CA THR A 52 -6.68 -2.86 -6.75
C THR A 52 -7.60 -2.16 -7.73
N THR A 53 -8.90 -2.11 -7.43
CA THR A 53 -9.85 -1.33 -8.22
C THR A 53 -10.00 0.12 -7.74
N ASP A 54 -9.36 0.46 -6.60
CA ASP A 54 -9.43 1.78 -5.98
C ASP A 54 -8.04 2.38 -5.78
N LYS A 55 -8.03 3.68 -5.49
CA LYS A 55 -6.85 4.39 -5.01
C LYS A 55 -6.37 3.76 -3.71
N ALA A 56 -5.07 3.57 -3.58
CA ALA A 56 -4.46 3.09 -2.36
C ALA A 56 -3.06 3.69 -2.19
N VAL A 57 -2.52 3.63 -0.98
CA VAL A 57 -1.11 3.91 -0.72
C VAL A 57 -0.40 2.57 -0.60
N LEU A 58 0.47 2.29 -1.57
CA LEU A 58 1.40 1.18 -1.52
C LEU A 58 2.58 1.60 -0.66
N THR A 59 2.82 0.88 0.44
CA THR A 59 3.93 1.14 1.35
C THR A 59 4.87 -0.06 1.36
N THR A 60 6.15 0.18 1.13
CA THR A 60 7.23 -0.79 1.30
C THR A 60 8.10 -0.38 2.48
N ARG A 61 9.12 -1.18 2.79
CA ARG A 61 10.13 -0.82 3.81
C ARG A 61 11.00 0.40 3.44
N LEU A 62 11.04 0.80 2.16
CA LEU A 62 11.90 1.89 1.67
C LEU A 62 11.12 3.16 1.32
N SER A 63 9.88 3.02 0.88
CA SER A 63 9.12 4.14 0.33
C SER A 63 7.62 3.88 0.34
N SER A 64 6.85 4.95 0.25
CA SER A 64 5.40 4.91 -0.01
C SER A 64 5.11 5.51 -1.38
N TYR A 65 4.15 4.93 -2.11
CA TYR A 65 3.64 5.44 -3.37
C TYR A 65 2.12 5.45 -3.36
N SER A 66 1.53 6.54 -3.84
CA SER A 66 0.08 6.69 -3.90
C SER A 66 -0.44 6.37 -5.30
N LEU A 67 -1.22 5.32 -5.38
CA LEU A 67 -1.84 4.85 -6.62
C LEU A 67 -2.91 5.85 -7.07
N VAL A 68 -2.87 6.20 -8.34
CA VAL A 68 -3.72 7.23 -8.96
C VAL A 68 -5.16 6.72 -9.08
N GLU A 69 -5.34 5.48 -9.54
CA GLU A 69 -6.63 4.78 -9.67
C GLU A 69 -6.40 3.26 -9.55
N LYS A 70 -7.00 2.48 -10.46
CA LYS A 70 -6.78 1.05 -10.58
C LYS A 70 -5.32 0.79 -10.92
N ALA A 71 -4.70 -0.12 -10.20
CA ALA A 71 -3.33 -0.50 -10.46
C ALA A 71 -3.19 -2.01 -10.53
N PHE A 72 -2.32 -2.46 -11.42
CA PHE A 72 -1.78 -3.81 -11.39
C PHE A 72 -0.40 -3.76 -10.74
N ILE A 73 -0.17 -4.61 -9.75
CA ILE A 73 0.99 -4.57 -8.88
C ILE A 73 1.65 -5.94 -8.95
N ILE A 74 2.93 -5.98 -9.31
CA ILE A 74 3.76 -7.17 -9.22
C ILE A 74 4.80 -6.92 -8.14
N GLY A 75 4.91 -7.84 -7.19
CA GLY A 75 5.76 -7.69 -6.02
C GLY A 75 6.67 -8.89 -5.80
N HIS A 76 7.94 -8.56 -5.62
CA HIS A 76 9.02 -9.45 -5.19
C HIS A 76 9.49 -9.13 -3.76
N GLY A 77 8.81 -8.22 -3.07
CA GLY A 77 9.15 -7.82 -1.71
C GLY A 77 7.89 -7.44 -0.93
N ASP A 78 8.05 -7.29 0.38
CA ASP A 78 6.95 -6.94 1.28
C ASP A 78 6.35 -5.58 0.93
N TYR A 79 5.03 -5.54 0.89
CA TYR A 79 4.32 -4.28 0.80
C TYR A 79 2.91 -4.34 1.40
N THR A 80 2.37 -3.18 1.69
CA THR A 80 1.05 -3.00 2.29
C THR A 80 0.23 -2.05 1.44
N LEU A 81 -1.04 -2.35 1.18
CA LEU A 81 -1.99 -1.45 0.54
C LEU A 81 -2.91 -0.84 1.59
N ALA A 82 -2.73 0.46 1.83
CA ALA A 82 -3.60 1.23 2.70
C ALA A 82 -4.65 1.99 1.87
N GLY A 83 -5.90 2.03 2.33
CA GLY A 83 -6.95 2.88 1.74
C GLY A 83 -7.87 2.16 0.76
N VAL A 84 -7.67 0.85 0.60
CA VAL A 84 -8.52 -0.01 -0.22
C VAL A 84 -9.18 -1.08 0.68
N PRO A 85 -10.50 -1.31 0.56
CA PRO A 85 -11.14 -2.47 1.19
C PRO A 85 -10.54 -3.77 0.65
N ALA A 86 -10.37 -4.80 1.50
CA ALA A 86 -9.85 -6.09 1.06
C ALA A 86 -10.66 -6.65 -0.13
N SER A 87 -11.99 -6.50 -0.11
CA SER A 87 -12.89 -6.92 -1.20
C SER A 87 -12.58 -6.29 -2.58
N ASN A 88 -11.84 -5.18 -2.59
CA ASN A 88 -11.50 -4.42 -3.79
C ASN A 88 -10.05 -4.64 -4.22
N THR A 89 -9.36 -5.55 -3.53
CA THR A 89 -8.04 -6.07 -3.88
C THR A 89 -8.18 -7.52 -4.31
N TRP A 90 -7.34 -8.00 -5.21
CA TRP A 90 -7.23 -9.45 -5.43
C TRP A 90 -5.82 -9.76 -5.87
N GLY A 91 -5.26 -10.84 -5.34
CA GLY A 91 -3.94 -11.27 -5.74
C GLY A 91 -3.71 -12.76 -5.53
N CYS A 92 -2.68 -13.25 -6.20
CA CYS A 92 -2.26 -14.65 -6.19
C CYS A 92 -0.74 -14.72 -6.06
N TYR A 93 -0.28 -15.75 -5.38
CA TYR A 93 1.11 -16.20 -5.49
C TYR A 93 1.28 -17.00 -6.77
N TYR A 94 2.47 -16.96 -7.36
CA TYR A 94 2.80 -17.65 -8.58
C TYR A 94 4.22 -18.23 -8.57
N THR A 95 4.35 -19.35 -9.28
CA THR A 95 5.61 -20.03 -9.58
C THR A 95 5.92 -19.96 -11.07
N GLY A 96 7.15 -20.33 -11.44
CA GLY A 96 7.54 -20.51 -12.84
C GLY A 96 8.18 -19.28 -13.50
N GLY A 97 8.91 -18.49 -12.72
CA GLY A 97 9.77 -17.42 -13.23
C GLY A 97 9.85 -16.20 -12.32
N TYR A 98 10.68 -15.22 -12.70
CA TYR A 98 10.75 -13.92 -12.03
C TYR A 98 9.51 -13.06 -12.34
N TYR A 99 8.82 -13.23 -13.46
CA TYR A 99 7.54 -12.56 -13.72
C TYR A 99 6.52 -13.57 -14.25
N PRO A 100 5.21 -13.31 -14.11
CA PRO A 100 4.19 -14.10 -14.79
C PRO A 100 4.40 -14.00 -16.31
N PRO A 101 4.00 -15.01 -17.09
CA PRO A 101 3.99 -14.90 -18.55
C PRO A 101 3.18 -13.67 -18.99
N GLN A 102 3.66 -12.92 -19.99
CA GLN A 102 2.99 -11.70 -20.48
C GLN A 102 1.53 -11.97 -20.87
N SER A 103 1.22 -13.15 -21.42
CA SER A 103 -0.16 -13.54 -21.75
C SER A 103 -1.10 -13.55 -20.54
N ARG A 104 -0.59 -13.89 -19.35
CA ARG A 104 -1.37 -13.89 -18.12
C ARG A 104 -1.55 -12.47 -17.58
N VAL A 105 -0.49 -11.65 -17.67
CA VAL A 105 -0.58 -10.22 -17.36
C VAL A 105 -1.66 -9.57 -18.25
N ASP A 106 -1.63 -9.83 -19.56
CA ASP A 106 -2.58 -9.32 -20.54
C ASP A 106 -4.03 -9.73 -20.20
N GLU A 107 -4.25 -10.98 -19.76
CA GLU A 107 -5.56 -11.46 -19.32
C GLU A 107 -6.08 -10.67 -18.12
N ILE A 108 -5.26 -10.51 -17.08
CA ILE A 108 -5.64 -9.80 -15.84
C ILE A 108 -5.95 -8.33 -16.16
N VAL A 109 -5.01 -7.65 -16.84
CA VAL A 109 -5.12 -6.22 -17.13
C VAL A 109 -6.26 -5.91 -18.11
N SER A 110 -6.65 -6.84 -18.99
CA SER A 110 -7.80 -6.64 -19.88
C SER A 110 -9.12 -6.41 -19.12
N SER A 111 -9.30 -7.09 -17.98
CA SER A 111 -10.48 -6.97 -17.14
C SER A 111 -10.42 -5.76 -16.20
N LEU A 112 -9.21 -5.43 -15.73
CA LEU A 112 -8.97 -4.36 -14.78
C LEU A 112 -8.96 -2.98 -15.46
N SER A 113 -8.30 -2.88 -16.62
CA SER A 113 -7.89 -1.63 -17.28
C SER A 113 -7.16 -0.71 -16.29
N PRO A 114 -5.96 -1.09 -15.80
CA PRO A 114 -5.24 -0.31 -14.81
C PRO A 114 -4.80 1.04 -15.39
N ALA A 115 -4.76 2.07 -14.55
CA ALA A 115 -4.09 3.33 -14.86
C ALA A 115 -2.57 3.21 -14.69
N GLU A 116 -2.12 2.32 -13.81
CA GLU A 116 -0.71 2.17 -13.44
C GLU A 116 -0.29 0.70 -13.31
N CYS A 117 0.95 0.43 -13.71
CA CYS A 117 1.61 -0.85 -13.53
C CYS A 117 2.75 -0.65 -12.53
N VAL A 118 2.62 -1.24 -11.36
CA VAL A 118 3.56 -1.05 -10.25
C VAL A 118 4.40 -2.31 -10.07
N PHE A 119 5.70 -2.13 -9.91
CA PHE A 119 6.66 -3.20 -9.66
C PHE A 119 7.38 -2.92 -8.35
N VAL A 120 7.30 -3.86 -7.42
CA VAL A 120 7.99 -3.82 -6.13
C VAL A 120 9.14 -4.82 -6.16
N SER A 121 10.37 -4.36 -6.00
CA SER A 121 11.56 -5.23 -5.94
C SER A 121 11.68 -5.96 -4.59
N GLU A 122 12.57 -6.95 -4.50
CA GLU A 122 12.93 -7.63 -3.23
C GLU A 122 13.39 -6.64 -2.16
N GLU A 123 14.04 -5.55 -2.58
CA GLU A 123 14.50 -4.52 -1.67
C GLU A 123 13.38 -3.60 -1.18
N GLY A 124 12.20 -3.65 -1.78
CA GLY A 124 11.09 -2.72 -1.55
C GLY A 124 11.17 -1.46 -2.41
N THR A 125 11.95 -1.44 -3.49
CA THR A 125 11.96 -0.32 -4.43
C THR A 125 10.69 -0.34 -5.28
N ILE A 126 10.01 0.80 -5.41
CA ILE A 126 8.79 0.94 -6.20
C ILE A 126 9.13 1.54 -7.57
N THR A 127 8.74 0.84 -8.64
CA THR A 127 8.81 1.34 -10.02
C THR A 127 7.41 1.41 -10.60
N VAL A 128 7.06 2.51 -11.26
CA VAL A 128 5.72 2.74 -11.81
C VAL A 128 5.82 3.01 -13.30
N ASN A 129 5.09 2.21 -14.07
CA ASN A 129 5.01 2.31 -15.52
C ASN A 129 3.58 2.61 -15.95
N VAL A 130 3.44 3.39 -17.02
CA VAL A 130 2.14 3.62 -17.67
C VAL A 130 1.84 2.42 -18.59
N PRO A 131 0.61 1.86 -18.58
CA PRO A 131 0.22 0.79 -19.48
C PRO A 131 0.40 1.20 -20.95
N VAL A 132 0.97 0.30 -21.77
CA VAL A 132 1.15 0.49 -23.21
C VAL A 132 0.08 -0.32 -23.93
N ASN A 133 -0.78 0.34 -24.70
CA ASN A 133 -1.95 -0.29 -25.35
C ASN A 133 -2.87 -1.04 -24.37
N GLY A 134 -3.00 -0.54 -23.14
CA GLY A 134 -3.84 -1.16 -22.10
C GLY A 134 -3.21 -2.37 -21.43
N SER A 135 -1.94 -2.72 -21.73
CA SER A 135 -1.21 -3.78 -21.07
C SER A 135 -0.03 -3.26 -20.24
N CYS A 136 0.26 -3.96 -19.15
CA CYS A 136 1.46 -3.77 -18.35
C CYS A 136 2.62 -4.54 -18.97
N VAL A 137 3.56 -3.81 -19.57
CA VAL A 137 4.80 -4.41 -20.10
C VAL A 137 5.73 -4.69 -18.93
N LEU A 138 6.11 -5.96 -18.79
CA LEU A 138 7.06 -6.40 -17.78
C LEU A 138 8.46 -5.83 -18.07
N PRO A 139 9.17 -5.30 -17.06
CA PRO A 139 10.56 -4.88 -17.23
C PRO A 139 11.47 -6.11 -17.40
N GLU A 140 12.72 -5.86 -17.82
CA GLU A 140 13.71 -6.92 -17.90
C GLU A 140 14.06 -7.41 -16.48
N PRO A 141 14.11 -8.74 -16.23
CA PRO A 141 14.49 -9.26 -14.92
C PRO A 141 15.88 -8.78 -14.51
N PRO A 142 16.14 -8.56 -13.21
CA PRO A 142 17.48 -8.21 -12.75
C PRO A 142 18.47 -9.29 -13.18
N SER A 143 19.61 -8.86 -13.72
CA SER A 143 20.70 -9.78 -14.08
C SER A 143 21.15 -10.51 -12.81
N PRO A 144 21.41 -11.85 -12.87
CA PRO A 144 21.87 -12.57 -11.69
C PRO A 144 23.11 -11.89 -11.14
N THR A 145 23.02 -11.44 -9.88
CA THR A 145 24.18 -10.86 -9.19
C THR A 145 25.25 -11.94 -9.14
N ALA A 146 26.34 -11.75 -9.89
CA ALA A 146 27.45 -12.68 -9.88
C ALA A 146 27.95 -12.81 -8.44
N THR A 147 27.86 -14.01 -7.86
CA THR A 147 28.47 -14.32 -6.57
C THR A 147 29.93 -13.90 -6.63
N PRO A 148 30.40 -12.95 -5.78
CA PRO A 148 31.78 -12.54 -5.81
C PRO A 148 32.65 -13.74 -5.50
N THR A 149 33.40 -14.20 -6.51
CA THR A 149 34.52 -15.11 -6.27
C THR A 149 35.55 -14.32 -5.49
N VAL A 150 35.64 -14.56 -4.19
CA VAL A 150 36.65 -13.96 -3.33
C VAL A 150 38.03 -14.41 -3.82
N LEU A 151 38.71 -13.56 -4.57
CA LEU A 151 40.12 -13.72 -4.91
C LEU A 151 40.94 -13.00 -3.82
N PRO A 152 42.05 -13.57 -3.30
CA PRO A 152 42.83 -12.93 -2.25
C PRO A 152 43.41 -11.60 -2.74
N THR A 153 43.12 -10.53 -2.01
CA THR A 153 43.65 -9.18 -2.26
C THR A 153 45.14 -9.13 -1.90
N GLU A 154 46.02 -9.03 -2.89
CA GLU A 154 47.37 -8.49 -2.68
C GLU A 154 47.29 -6.98 -2.42
N ALA A 155 47.98 -6.54 -1.37
CA ALA A 155 48.10 -5.14 -1.00
C ALA A 155 48.89 -4.36 -2.07
N VAL A 156 48.23 -3.42 -2.75
CA VAL A 156 48.89 -2.48 -3.67
C VAL A 156 49.09 -1.14 -2.98
N THR A 157 50.36 -0.74 -2.87
CA THR A 157 50.83 0.55 -2.38
C THR A 157 50.42 1.67 -3.34
N VAL A 158 49.60 2.61 -2.89
CA VAL A 158 49.19 3.78 -3.68
C VAL A 158 50.29 4.85 -3.68
N THR A 159 50.81 5.17 -4.86
CA THR A 159 51.71 6.32 -5.09
C THR A 159 50.87 7.51 -5.52
N VAL A 160 51.00 8.64 -4.80
CA VAL A 160 50.26 9.89 -5.06
C VAL A 160 50.85 10.60 -6.29
N SER A 161 49.99 10.92 -7.26
CA SER A 161 50.32 11.73 -8.44
C SER A 161 49.72 13.14 -8.30
N PRO A 162 50.42 14.23 -8.68
CA PRO A 162 49.92 15.58 -8.51
C PRO A 162 48.86 15.98 -9.56
N SER A 163 47.92 16.80 -9.08
CA SER A 163 46.74 17.32 -9.79
C SER A 163 47.09 18.41 -10.81
N PRO A 164 46.52 18.39 -12.04
CA PRO A 164 46.65 19.49 -13.01
C PRO A 164 45.67 20.64 -12.74
N PRO A 165 45.96 21.86 -13.23
CA PRO A 165 45.21 23.07 -12.88
C PRO A 165 43.87 23.20 -13.61
N ALA A 166 42.91 23.79 -12.90
CA ALA A 166 41.53 23.96 -13.33
C ALA A 166 41.36 24.96 -14.49
N THR A 167 40.65 24.54 -15.53
CA THR A 167 40.15 25.41 -16.62
C THR A 167 38.76 25.91 -16.25
N GLN A 168 38.55 27.23 -16.32
CA GLN A 168 37.24 27.86 -16.08
C GLN A 168 36.33 27.67 -17.29
N THR A 169 35.22 26.96 -17.10
CA THR A 169 34.12 26.86 -18.08
C THR A 169 33.02 27.85 -17.69
N GLN A 170 32.59 28.68 -18.64
CA GLN A 170 31.54 29.68 -18.45
C GLN A 170 30.19 29.02 -18.16
N THR A 171 29.46 29.57 -17.19
CA THR A 171 28.11 29.15 -16.80
C THR A 171 27.08 29.64 -17.83
N PRO A 172 26.31 28.76 -18.49
CA PRO A 172 25.15 29.18 -19.26
C PRO A 172 24.02 29.61 -18.34
N THR A 173 23.40 30.74 -18.65
CA THR A 173 22.19 31.24 -17.99
C THR A 173 21.05 30.24 -18.18
N LEU A 174 20.67 29.56 -17.10
CA LEU A 174 19.52 28.65 -17.06
C LEU A 174 18.23 29.46 -17.13
N GLU A 175 17.47 29.24 -18.19
CA GLU A 175 16.07 29.63 -18.30
C GLU A 175 15.28 28.89 -17.21
N LEU A 176 14.64 29.64 -16.31
CA LEU A 176 13.86 29.09 -15.21
C LEU A 176 12.72 28.25 -15.80
N PRO A 177 12.65 26.93 -15.54
CA PRO A 177 11.53 26.12 -15.97
C PRO A 177 10.24 26.64 -15.32
N PRO A 178 9.07 26.47 -15.97
CA PRO A 178 7.80 26.90 -15.41
C PRO A 178 7.62 26.29 -14.02
N THR A 179 7.19 27.12 -13.06
CA THR A 179 6.86 26.70 -11.69
C THR A 179 5.92 25.51 -11.77
N ALA A 180 6.42 24.31 -11.43
CA ALA A 180 5.62 23.11 -11.41
C ALA A 180 4.44 23.30 -10.45
N THR A 181 3.22 23.16 -10.95
CA THR A 181 2.03 23.09 -10.10
C THR A 181 2.20 21.89 -9.18
N ALA A 182 2.26 22.13 -7.87
CA ALA A 182 2.39 21.07 -6.88
C ALA A 182 1.26 20.06 -7.07
N ILE A 183 1.62 18.80 -7.33
CA ILE A 183 0.66 17.70 -7.38
C ILE A 183 0.11 17.56 -5.96
N PRO A 184 -1.22 17.53 -5.75
CA PRO A 184 -1.78 17.39 -4.42
C PRO A 184 -1.34 16.05 -3.82
N VAL A 185 -0.61 16.10 -2.71
CA VAL A 185 -0.23 14.92 -1.92
C VAL A 185 -1.52 14.23 -1.46
N PRO A 186 -1.81 13.01 -1.89
CA PRO A 186 -3.01 12.31 -1.45
C PRO A 186 -2.85 11.88 0.02
N SER A 187 -3.94 11.97 0.78
CA SER A 187 -4.01 11.47 2.15
C SER A 187 -5.10 10.41 2.26
N VAL A 188 -4.81 9.31 2.94
CA VAL A 188 -5.76 8.23 3.21
C VAL A 188 -6.07 8.18 4.69
N LEU A 189 -7.34 8.22 5.06
CA LEU A 189 -7.85 8.07 6.41
C LEU A 189 -8.30 6.64 6.70
N GLN A 190 -7.75 6.09 7.77
CA GLN A 190 -8.11 4.83 8.40
C GLN A 190 -8.28 5.00 9.91
N GLY A 191 -8.37 3.88 10.60
CA GLY A 191 -8.45 3.79 12.04
C GLY A 191 -9.66 2.98 12.45
N GLY A 192 -10.37 3.41 13.47
CA GLY A 192 -11.51 2.70 13.98
C GLY A 192 -11.75 2.92 15.45
N VAL A 193 -12.50 2.00 16.05
CA VAL A 193 -12.85 2.03 17.47
C VAL A 193 -12.32 0.77 18.13
N ASN A 194 -11.40 0.96 19.06
CA ASN A 194 -10.87 -0.11 19.90
C ASN A 194 -11.73 -0.24 21.16
N THR A 195 -12.50 -1.33 21.26
CA THR A 195 -13.26 -1.64 22.48
C THR A 195 -12.57 -2.79 23.23
N VAL A 196 -13.00 -3.04 24.47
CA VAL A 196 -12.51 -4.21 25.24
C VAL A 196 -12.79 -5.52 24.50
N GLU A 197 -13.91 -5.58 23.78
CA GLU A 197 -14.34 -6.79 23.10
C GLU A 197 -13.56 -7.06 21.81
N LYS A 198 -13.28 -6.01 21.02
CA LYS A 198 -12.60 -6.14 19.72
C LYS A 198 -12.18 -4.79 19.13
N TRP A 199 -11.32 -4.88 18.12
CA TRP A 199 -11.09 -3.81 17.16
C TRP A 199 -12.22 -3.70 16.13
N ASN A 200 -12.70 -2.48 15.88
CA ASN A 200 -13.70 -2.16 14.85
C ASN A 200 -13.08 -1.21 13.83
N GLY A 201 -12.52 -1.76 12.74
CA GLY A 201 -11.83 -0.96 11.72
C GLY A 201 -12.75 -0.05 10.91
N ALA A 202 -12.25 1.12 10.53
CA ALA A 202 -12.90 2.11 9.69
C ALA A 202 -11.92 2.67 8.63
N GLY A 203 -12.44 2.96 7.45
CA GLY A 203 -11.79 3.76 6.41
C GLY A 203 -12.72 4.85 5.89
N ASN A 204 -12.27 5.67 4.93
CA ASN A 204 -13.08 6.74 4.34
C ASN A 204 -14.49 6.25 3.92
N GLY A 205 -15.52 7.02 4.28
CA GLY A 205 -16.93 6.71 4.05
C GLY A 205 -17.57 5.70 5.00
N SER A 206 -16.80 5.09 5.91
CA SER A 206 -17.33 4.06 6.83
C SER A 206 -18.36 4.64 7.81
N ASN A 207 -19.37 3.83 8.14
CA ASN A 207 -20.34 4.11 9.20
C ASN A 207 -20.51 2.88 10.08
N LEU A 208 -19.89 2.92 11.26
CA LEU A 208 -19.88 1.79 12.20
C LEU A 208 -21.05 1.87 13.19
N SER A 209 -21.63 0.71 13.52
CA SER A 209 -22.57 0.55 14.62
C SER A 209 -21.99 -0.41 15.64
N ILE A 210 -21.67 0.10 16.82
CA ILE A 210 -20.90 -0.60 17.85
C ILE A 210 -21.72 -0.67 19.14
N VAL A 211 -21.75 -1.86 19.73
CA VAL A 211 -22.36 -2.11 21.03
C VAL A 211 -21.25 -2.52 22.00
N THR A 212 -21.00 -1.71 23.02
CA THR A 212 -20.07 -2.01 24.10
C THR A 212 -20.56 -1.38 25.40
N GLY A 213 -20.32 -2.04 26.53
CA GLY A 213 -20.61 -1.48 27.87
C GLY A 213 -19.41 -0.81 28.53
N TYR A 214 -18.25 -0.79 27.88
CA TYR A 214 -16.98 -0.38 28.45
C TYR A 214 -16.43 0.87 27.75
N ALA A 215 -15.49 1.55 28.41
CA ALA A 215 -14.69 2.60 27.79
C ALA A 215 -13.97 2.06 26.54
N TYR A 216 -13.74 2.94 25.58
CA TYR A 216 -13.17 2.61 24.27
C TYR A 216 -12.29 3.73 23.76
N ASP A 217 -11.45 3.41 22.77
CA ASP A 217 -10.59 4.39 22.13
C ASP A 217 -11.06 4.62 20.69
N ILE A 218 -11.14 5.90 20.32
CA ILE A 218 -11.23 6.32 18.93
C ILE A 218 -9.80 6.47 18.41
N VAL A 219 -9.43 5.67 17.43
CA VAL A 219 -8.10 5.68 16.82
C VAL A 219 -8.23 6.23 15.41
N ALA A 220 -7.62 7.38 15.14
CA ALA A 220 -7.53 7.97 13.81
C ALA A 220 -6.13 7.73 13.25
N VAL A 221 -6.05 7.09 12.08
CA VAL A 221 -4.79 6.82 11.39
C VAL A 221 -4.84 7.47 10.03
N ALA A 222 -3.88 8.30 9.68
CA ALA A 222 -3.79 8.88 8.34
C ALA A 222 -2.43 8.59 7.71
N TYR A 223 -2.44 8.22 6.43
CA TYR A 223 -1.27 7.94 5.62
C TYR A 223 -1.11 9.03 4.57
N THR A 224 0.09 9.57 4.44
CA THR A 224 0.45 10.65 3.51
C THR A 224 1.97 10.64 3.26
N GLU A 225 2.51 11.58 2.50
CA GLU A 225 3.97 11.70 2.35
C GLU A 225 4.63 12.07 3.70
N PRO A 226 5.83 11.55 4.00
CA PRO A 226 6.58 11.91 5.21
C PRO A 226 6.76 13.42 5.38
N GLY A 227 6.56 13.93 6.59
CA GLY A 227 6.70 15.36 6.90
C GLY A 227 5.53 16.23 6.42
N THR A 228 4.45 15.64 5.91
CA THR A 228 3.26 16.37 5.47
C THR A 228 2.35 16.71 6.67
N PRO A 229 1.96 17.98 6.86
CA PRO A 229 1.03 18.37 7.91
C PRO A 229 -0.42 18.04 7.52
N LEU A 230 -1.11 17.25 8.34
CA LEU A 230 -2.52 16.93 8.18
C LEU A 230 -3.39 17.69 9.20
N ASN A 231 -4.56 18.11 8.76
CA ASN A 231 -5.61 18.61 9.64
C ASN A 231 -6.56 17.46 9.99
N LEU A 232 -6.60 17.06 11.26
CA LEU A 232 -7.52 16.03 11.75
C LEU A 232 -8.62 16.65 12.61
N ARG A 233 -9.82 16.10 12.49
CA ARG A 233 -10.98 16.42 13.33
C ARG A 233 -11.50 15.15 13.95
N ILE A 234 -11.61 15.11 15.27
CA ILE A 234 -12.18 13.97 16.01
C ILE A 234 -13.31 14.50 16.89
N GLY A 235 -14.55 14.28 16.44
CA GLY A 235 -15.78 14.62 17.15
C GLY A 235 -16.14 13.53 18.15
N VAL A 236 -15.86 13.80 19.42
CA VAL A 236 -16.19 12.98 20.59
C VAL A 236 -16.69 13.91 21.71
N ASP A 237 -17.20 13.40 22.83
CA ASP A 237 -17.35 14.29 24.00
C ASP A 237 -15.98 14.70 24.54
N LYS A 238 -15.87 15.94 25.02
CA LYS A 238 -14.65 16.40 25.67
C LYS A 238 -14.52 15.74 27.04
N GLU A 239 -13.81 14.63 27.06
CA GLU A 239 -13.50 13.89 28.28
C GLU A 239 -12.00 13.90 28.55
N ASN A 240 -11.21 13.40 27.61
CA ASN A 240 -9.75 13.31 27.68
C ASN A 240 -9.09 14.02 26.51
N ASP A 241 -7.87 14.50 26.75
CA ASP A 241 -7.01 15.05 25.71
C ASP A 241 -6.53 13.93 24.76
N PRO A 242 -6.42 14.20 23.45
CA PRO A 242 -5.85 13.25 22.50
C PRO A 242 -4.40 12.89 22.79
N SER A 243 -4.01 11.65 22.49
CA SER A 243 -2.63 11.19 22.47
C SER A 243 -2.17 10.99 21.03
N ILE A 244 -1.11 11.70 20.61
CA ILE A 244 -0.48 11.51 19.30
C ILE A 244 0.55 10.39 19.46
N GLN A 245 0.28 9.22 18.87
CA GLN A 245 1.16 8.04 18.92
C GLN A 245 2.19 8.04 17.81
N LYS A 246 1.82 8.55 16.62
CA LYS A 246 2.72 8.72 15.47
C LYS A 246 2.54 10.10 14.85
N GLY A 247 3.66 10.64 14.36
CA GLY A 247 3.76 12.03 13.91
C GLY A 247 4.01 13.00 15.07
N THR A 248 4.05 14.29 14.75
CA THR A 248 4.25 15.37 15.73
C THR A 248 3.29 16.51 15.43
N GLY A 249 2.69 17.11 16.46
CA GLY A 249 1.62 18.08 16.22
C GLY A 249 1.06 18.71 17.47
N THR A 250 -0.03 19.44 17.25
CA THR A 250 -0.79 20.10 18.31
C THR A 250 -2.27 19.79 18.19
N PHE A 251 -2.99 19.90 19.30
CA PHE A 251 -4.43 19.74 19.34
C PHE A 251 -5.08 20.85 20.17
N SER A 252 -6.31 21.17 19.83
CA SER A 252 -7.14 22.14 20.55
C SER A 252 -8.60 21.71 20.50
N TRP A 253 -9.35 22.03 21.55
CA TRP A 253 -10.78 21.78 21.58
C TRP A 253 -11.53 22.89 20.82
N ASN A 254 -12.34 22.50 19.83
CA ASN A 254 -13.17 23.42 19.06
C ASN A 254 -14.54 23.63 19.73
N LEU A 255 -15.06 24.87 19.70
CA LEU A 255 -16.39 25.21 20.23
C LEU A 255 -17.54 24.49 19.53
N ALA A 256 -17.33 24.01 18.30
CA ALA A 256 -18.28 23.19 17.54
C ALA A 256 -18.30 21.71 17.97
N GLY A 257 -17.57 21.32 19.03
CA GLY A 257 -17.70 20.00 19.66
C GLY A 257 -16.78 18.92 19.12
N TYR A 258 -15.56 19.27 18.71
CA TYR A 258 -14.56 18.31 18.24
C TYR A 258 -13.14 18.74 18.60
N TRP A 259 -12.22 17.78 18.67
CA TRP A 259 -10.79 18.04 18.69
C TRP A 259 -10.32 18.47 17.31
N ASN A 260 -9.67 19.62 17.21
CA ASN A 260 -8.98 20.09 16.02
C ASN A 260 -7.48 19.86 16.20
N LEU A 261 -6.89 19.03 15.34
CA LEU A 261 -5.48 18.66 15.40
C LEU A 261 -4.76 19.05 14.12
N VAL A 262 -3.53 19.51 14.27
CA VAL A 262 -2.59 19.72 13.17
C VAL A 262 -1.38 18.85 13.46
N VAL A 263 -1.23 17.76 12.70
CA VAL A 263 -0.20 16.74 12.94
C VAL A 263 0.59 16.48 11.68
N THR A 264 1.90 16.66 11.77
CA THR A 264 2.87 16.31 10.74
C THR A 264 3.18 14.82 10.80
N SER A 265 3.04 14.13 9.67
CA SER A 265 3.35 12.70 9.54
C SER A 265 4.80 12.39 9.90
N ASP A 266 5.03 11.19 10.42
CA ASP A 266 6.37 10.71 10.74
C ASP A 266 7.20 10.37 9.49
N SER A 267 8.39 9.80 9.69
CA SER A 267 9.28 9.39 8.60
C SER A 267 8.70 8.33 7.67
N SER A 268 7.66 7.61 8.12
CA SER A 268 6.95 6.59 7.35
C SER A 268 5.67 7.13 6.72
N GLY A 269 5.41 8.44 6.83
CA GLY A 269 4.20 9.04 6.28
C GLY A 269 2.95 8.77 7.11
N VAL A 270 3.08 8.39 8.38
CA VAL A 270 1.95 8.01 9.24
C VAL A 270 1.67 9.06 10.30
N VAL A 271 0.38 9.36 10.49
CA VAL A 271 -0.17 10.05 11.66
C VAL A 271 -1.08 9.08 12.38
N GLU A 272 -0.91 8.94 13.69
CA GLU A 272 -1.78 8.12 14.53
C GLU A 272 -2.16 8.90 15.79
N VAL A 273 -3.46 9.07 16.00
CA VAL A 273 -4.03 9.81 17.13
C VAL A 273 -5.06 8.93 17.81
N VAL A 274 -4.96 8.84 19.14
CA VAL A 274 -5.86 8.07 19.99
C VAL A 274 -6.60 9.01 20.92
N VAL A 275 -7.93 8.89 20.99
CA VAL A 275 -8.78 9.63 21.92
C VAL A 275 -9.58 8.65 22.76
N HIS A 276 -9.34 8.66 24.07
CA HIS A 276 -10.02 7.79 25.01
C HIS A 276 -11.41 8.33 25.39
N VAL A 277 -12.43 7.49 25.25
CA VAL A 277 -13.82 7.79 25.63
C VAL A 277 -14.24 6.87 26.78
N SER A 278 -14.51 7.48 27.93
CA SER A 278 -14.90 6.82 29.16
C SER A 278 -16.41 6.65 29.29
N SER A 279 -17.20 7.56 28.71
CA SER A 279 -18.67 7.50 28.79
C SER A 279 -19.29 6.71 27.64
N VAL A 280 -20.08 5.70 28.00
CA VAL A 280 -20.91 4.94 27.05
C VAL A 280 -22.37 5.35 27.22
N PHE A 281 -22.99 5.77 26.12
CA PHE A 281 -24.38 6.20 26.11
C PHE A 281 -25.35 5.06 25.80
N TRP A 282 -26.57 5.25 26.25
CA TRP A 282 -27.68 4.32 26.06
C TRP A 282 -28.20 4.45 24.64
N SER A 283 -28.89 3.44 24.11
CA SER A 283 -29.48 3.49 22.77
C SER A 283 -30.29 4.79 22.57
N PRO A 284 -30.09 5.57 21.48
CA PRO A 284 -29.41 5.21 20.21
C PRO A 284 -27.88 5.31 20.22
N GLY A 285 -27.25 5.57 21.36
CA GLY A 285 -25.81 5.73 21.50
C GLY A 285 -25.35 7.15 21.15
N LYS A 286 -24.04 7.29 20.95
CA LYS A 286 -23.42 8.53 20.50
C LYS A 286 -22.65 8.30 19.21
N THR A 287 -22.88 9.19 18.23
CA THR A 287 -22.14 9.20 16.97
C THR A 287 -20.89 10.04 17.11
N HIS A 288 -19.76 9.45 16.76
CA HIS A 288 -18.46 10.08 16.63
C HIS A 288 -18.11 10.25 15.17
N ILE A 289 -17.35 11.29 14.86
CA ILE A 289 -16.92 11.62 13.50
C ILE A 289 -15.41 11.78 13.52
N VAL A 290 -14.72 11.12 12.61
CA VAL A 290 -13.30 11.33 12.38
C VAL A 290 -13.11 11.79 10.95
N ALA A 291 -12.34 12.86 10.77
CA ALA A 291 -11.99 13.37 9.46
C ALA A 291 -10.52 13.78 9.40
N ALA A 292 -9.89 13.62 8.25
CA ALA A 292 -8.54 14.09 7.99
C ALA A 292 -8.43 14.66 6.58
N GLY A 293 -7.63 15.70 6.41
CA GLY A 293 -7.35 16.28 5.10
C GLY A 293 -6.08 17.11 5.08
N TYR A 294 -5.57 17.31 3.86
CA TYR A 294 -4.41 18.13 3.57
C TYR A 294 -4.82 19.38 2.76
N GLY A 295 -4.32 20.56 3.16
CA GLY A 295 -4.60 21.82 2.46
C GLY A 295 -6.09 22.06 2.21
N ASP A 296 -6.44 22.29 0.95
CA ASP A 296 -7.82 22.54 0.49
C ASP A 296 -8.56 21.28 0.00
N GLN A 297 -8.01 20.08 0.23
CA GLN A 297 -8.67 18.84 -0.17
C GLN A 297 -9.96 18.64 0.64
N THR A 298 -10.97 18.05 0.00
CA THR A 298 -12.15 17.55 0.71
C THR A 298 -11.68 16.51 1.73
N PRO A 299 -11.92 16.71 3.04
CA PRO A 299 -11.46 15.77 4.05
C PRO A 299 -12.09 14.39 3.85
N GLU A 300 -11.28 13.35 3.96
CA GLU A 300 -11.78 12.00 4.14
C GLU A 300 -12.41 11.89 5.52
N SER A 301 -13.45 11.07 5.66
CA SER A 301 -14.12 10.93 6.96
C SER A 301 -14.78 9.58 7.15
N TRP A 302 -14.90 9.18 8.41
CA TRP A 302 -15.72 8.04 8.82
C TRP A 302 -16.48 8.36 10.11
N THR A 303 -17.52 7.59 10.36
CA THR A 303 -18.40 7.77 11.52
C THR A 303 -18.56 6.46 12.28
N ALA A 304 -18.77 6.57 13.60
CA ALA A 304 -19.04 5.42 14.45
C ALA A 304 -20.09 5.78 15.50
N THR A 305 -21.19 5.03 15.53
CA THR A 305 -22.21 5.15 16.57
C THR A 305 -21.98 4.06 17.62
N VAL A 306 -21.67 4.48 18.85
CA VAL A 306 -21.37 3.59 19.97
C VAL A 306 -22.48 3.67 21.01
N SER A 307 -23.04 2.52 21.39
CA SER A 307 -24.10 2.41 22.39
C SER A 307 -23.85 1.27 23.38
N ASN A 308 -24.51 1.29 24.53
CA ASN A 308 -24.49 0.19 25.49
C ASN A 308 -25.48 -0.96 25.16
N GLY A 309 -26.19 -0.89 24.03
CA GLY A 309 -27.12 -1.93 23.58
C GLY A 309 -28.41 -2.09 24.41
N MET A 310 -28.58 -1.34 25.49
CA MET A 310 -29.79 -1.39 26.31
C MET A 310 -30.83 -0.37 25.84
N TYR A 311 -32.03 -0.86 25.48
CA TYR A 311 -33.22 -0.02 25.35
C TYR A 311 -33.88 0.13 26.71
N GLN A 312 -34.04 1.36 27.20
CA GLN A 312 -35.08 1.64 28.18
C GLN A 312 -36.41 1.76 27.44
N VAL A 313 -37.17 0.67 27.38
CA VAL A 313 -38.59 0.78 27.05
C VAL A 313 -39.27 1.39 28.27
N PHE A 314 -39.49 2.71 28.25
CA PHE A 314 -40.47 3.33 29.13
C PHE A 314 -41.85 2.97 28.59
N LEU A 315 -42.44 1.88 29.08
CA LEU A 315 -43.87 1.65 28.94
C LEU A 315 -44.58 2.67 29.85
N PRO A 316 -45.28 3.69 29.33
CA PRO A 316 -46.11 4.51 30.19
C PRO A 316 -47.21 3.60 30.77
N LEU A 317 -47.14 3.34 32.07
CA LEU A 317 -48.24 2.73 32.81
C LEU A 317 -49.39 3.75 32.83
N VAL A 318 -50.31 3.64 31.86
CA VAL A 318 -51.59 4.34 31.92
C VAL A 318 -52.50 3.54 32.84
N THR A 319 -52.56 3.95 34.11
CA THR A 319 -53.55 3.43 35.06
C THR A 319 -54.88 4.17 34.86
N ARG A 320 -55.99 3.43 34.83
CA ARG A 320 -57.36 3.98 34.78
C ARG A 320 -57.75 4.63 36.10
#